data_AF-A0A1Q6QHR1-F1
#
_entry.id   AF-A0A1Q6QHR1-F1
#
_cell.length_a   1.000
_cell.length_b   1.000
_cell.length_c   1.000
_cell.angle_alpha   90.00
_cell.angle_beta   90.00
_cell.angle_gamma   90.00
#
_symmetry.space_group_name_H-M   'P 1'
#
loop_
_entity.id
_entity.type
_entity.pdbx_description
1 polymer ?
#
loop_
_entity_poly.entity_id
_entity_poly.type
_entity_poly.pdbx_seq_one_letter_code
_entity_poly.pdbx_strand_id
1 'polypeptide(L)'
;MPSKVKARLTEFEGEYYFELPNVEPRKMEPDEVKEFILSFQDPAYFIPGSSRIVARAKGSILAKVLDTGSLLISSPELLLNLFSNTSKYISVSEYAALHNKGQRIVTRFCNEGRIPGAIQRNYRWLIPADAPYPERASKR
;
A
#
# COMPACT_ATOMS: atom_id res chain seq x y z
N MET A 1 32.15 6.48 5.52
CA MET A 1 32.02 5.13 4.92
C MET A 1 30.66 5.04 4.24
N PRO A 2 30.53 4.53 3.02
CA PRO A 2 29.22 4.29 2.43
C PRO A 2 28.49 3.20 3.23
N SER A 3 27.26 3.48 3.65
CA SER A 3 26.40 2.55 4.38
C SER A 3 26.28 1.20 3.67
N LYS A 4 26.39 0.09 4.42
CA LYS A 4 26.25 -1.27 3.89
C LYS A 4 24.77 -1.59 3.66
N VAL A 5 24.46 -2.17 2.51
CA VAL A 5 23.08 -2.63 2.17
C VAL A 5 22.82 -3.97 2.87
N LYS A 6 21.68 -4.09 3.56
CA LYS A 6 21.28 -5.29 4.31
C LYS A 6 20.22 -6.16 3.60
N ALA A 7 19.35 -5.54 2.82
CA ALA A 7 18.32 -6.21 2.03
C ALA A 7 18.01 -5.40 0.77
N ARG A 8 17.48 -6.05 -0.27
CA ARG A 8 17.12 -5.42 -1.54
C ARG A 8 15.76 -5.93 -2.01
N LEU A 9 14.99 -5.01 -2.58
CA LEU A 9 13.85 -5.33 -3.43
C LEU A 9 14.29 -5.13 -4.87
N THR A 10 14.20 -6.19 -5.66
CA THR A 10 14.65 -6.22 -7.06
C THR A 10 13.48 -6.59 -7.94
N GLU A 11 13.39 -5.93 -9.10
CA GLU A 11 12.50 -6.36 -10.17
C GLU A 11 13.31 -7.18 -11.18
N PHE A 12 12.75 -8.32 -11.57
CA PHE A 12 13.28 -9.12 -12.67
C PHE A 12 12.10 -9.68 -13.48
N GLU A 13 12.03 -9.33 -14.78
CA GLU A 13 10.99 -9.79 -15.71
C GLU A 13 9.54 -9.52 -15.23
N GLY A 14 9.30 -8.38 -14.56
CA GLY A 14 7.98 -7.99 -14.06
C GLY A 14 7.60 -8.63 -12.72
N GLU A 15 8.50 -9.41 -12.12
CA GLU A 15 8.33 -10.08 -10.84
C GLU A 15 9.16 -9.40 -9.75
N TYR A 16 8.59 -9.30 -8.54
CA TYR A 16 9.25 -8.67 -7.40
C TYR A 16 9.93 -9.72 -6.54
N TYR A 17 11.22 -9.51 -6.29
CA TYR A 17 12.03 -10.40 -5.46
C TYR A 17 12.58 -9.65 -4.26
N PHE A 18 12.36 -10.23 -3.09
CA PHE A 18 13.03 -9.81 -1.87
C PHE A 18 14.28 -10.63 -1.66
N GLU A 19 15.41 -9.95 -1.76
CA GLU A 19 16.71 -10.54 -1.56
C GLU A 19 17.14 -10.35 -0.14
N LEU A 20 17.04 -11.47 0.58
CA LEU A 20 17.74 -11.65 1.82
C LEU A 20 19.12 -12.25 1.59
N PRO A 21 19.99 -12.05 2.57
CA PRO A 21 21.39 -12.22 2.32
C PRO A 21 21.74 -13.69 2.73
N ASN A 22 22.34 -14.47 1.79
CA ASN A 22 22.51 -15.94 1.83
C ASN A 22 21.20 -16.76 1.87
N VAL A 23 20.10 -16.17 1.42
CA VAL A 23 18.81 -16.85 1.25
C VAL A 23 18.47 -16.78 -0.24
N GLU A 24 17.86 -17.82 -0.78
CA GLU A 24 17.33 -17.75 -2.14
C GLU A 24 16.33 -16.59 -2.24
N PRO A 25 16.39 -15.78 -3.33
CA PRO A 25 15.45 -14.70 -3.52
C PRO A 25 14.01 -15.21 -3.43
N ARG A 26 13.24 -14.63 -2.52
CA ARG A 26 11.82 -14.96 -2.39
C ARG A 26 11.02 -14.04 -3.29
N LYS A 27 10.21 -14.61 -4.18
CA LYS A 27 9.18 -13.86 -4.89
C LYS A 27 8.16 -13.29 -3.91
N MET A 28 7.83 -12.01 -4.06
CA MET A 28 6.79 -11.32 -3.32
C MET A 28 5.66 -10.94 -4.26
N GLU A 29 4.42 -11.13 -3.80
CA GLU A 29 3.26 -10.58 -4.48
C GLU A 29 3.17 -9.05 -4.25
N PRO A 30 2.53 -8.27 -5.16
CA PRO A 30 2.46 -6.82 -5.04
C PRO A 30 1.89 -6.32 -3.69
N ASP A 31 0.90 -7.01 -3.14
CA ASP A 31 0.33 -6.70 -1.82
C ASP A 31 1.32 -6.94 -0.69
N GLU A 32 2.14 -8.00 -0.76
CA GLU A 32 3.20 -8.25 0.22
C GLU A 32 4.28 -7.17 0.16
N VAL A 33 4.64 -6.71 -1.05
CA VAL A 33 5.61 -5.62 -1.23
C VAL A 33 5.09 -4.33 -0.59
N LYS A 34 3.80 -4.04 -0.77
CA LYS A 34 3.14 -2.88 -0.17
C LYS A 34 3.13 -2.95 1.36
N GLU A 35 2.72 -4.08 1.94
CA GLU A 35 2.74 -4.30 3.39
C GLU A 35 4.16 -4.21 3.97
N PHE A 36 5.17 -4.70 3.25
CA PHE A 36 6.58 -4.55 3.66
C PHE A 36 7.01 -3.07 3.70
N ILE A 37 6.68 -2.27 2.69
CA ILE A 37 7.04 -0.85 2.66
C ILE A 37 6.30 -0.08 3.77
N LEU A 38 5.03 -0.40 4.02
CA LEU A 38 4.22 0.22 5.08
C LEU A 38 4.71 -0.14 6.49
N SER A 39 5.06 -1.41 6.71
CA SER A 39 5.56 -1.92 8.00
C SER A 39 7.01 -1.57 8.29
N PHE A 40 7.77 -1.02 7.33
CA PHE A 40 9.16 -0.59 7.55
C PHE A 40 9.29 0.48 8.65
N GLN A 41 8.21 1.21 8.96
CA GLN A 41 8.19 2.19 10.05
C GLN A 41 7.93 1.57 11.44
N ASP A 42 7.60 0.27 11.50
CA ASP A 42 7.33 -0.44 12.75
C ASP A 42 8.63 -0.94 13.40
N PRO A 43 8.97 -0.48 14.63
CA PRO A 43 10.15 -0.93 15.37
C PRO A 43 10.20 -2.44 15.63
N ALA A 44 9.05 -3.14 15.60
CA ALA A 44 8.97 -4.59 15.77
C ALA A 44 9.58 -5.34 14.56
N TYR A 45 9.53 -4.74 13.37
CA TYR A 45 10.05 -5.34 12.14
C TYR A 45 11.48 -4.89 11.82
N PHE A 46 11.94 -3.79 12.40
CA PHE A 46 13.30 -3.29 12.22
C PHE A 46 14.03 -3.04 13.56
N ILE A 47 14.98 -3.90 13.88
CA ILE A 47 15.91 -3.71 15.01
C ILE A 47 17.26 -3.20 14.46
N PRO A 48 17.66 -1.95 14.79
CA PRO A 48 18.96 -1.41 14.44
C PRO A 48 20.11 -2.34 14.88
N GLY A 49 21.09 -2.57 14.00
CA GLY A 49 22.24 -3.43 14.30
C GLY A 49 22.09 -4.92 13.96
N SER A 50 20.87 -5.43 13.71
CA SER A 50 20.70 -6.79 13.19
C SER A 50 21.20 -6.86 11.74
N SER A 51 22.31 -7.56 11.53
CA SER A 51 22.96 -7.69 10.22
C SER A 51 22.66 -9.08 9.68
N ARG A 52 22.17 -9.18 8.45
CA ARG A 52 22.16 -10.44 7.70
C ARG A 52 23.00 -10.20 6.42
N ILE A 53 23.80 -11.18 5.96
CA ILE A 53 24.99 -11.04 5.05
C ILE A 53 24.75 -11.58 3.62
N VAL A 54 25.13 -10.82 2.56
CA VAL A 54 24.42 -10.66 1.26
C VAL A 54 24.88 -11.55 0.09
N ALA A 55 23.92 -12.05 -0.71
CA ALA A 55 24.09 -12.54 -2.08
C ALA A 55 23.47 -11.56 -3.11
N ARG A 56 23.96 -11.54 -4.35
CA ARG A 56 23.49 -10.65 -5.43
C ARG A 56 22.57 -11.40 -6.39
N ALA A 57 21.31 -11.01 -6.55
CA ALA A 57 20.55 -11.43 -7.72
C ALA A 57 20.75 -10.45 -8.91
N LYS A 58 20.40 -10.91 -10.11
CA LYS A 58 20.39 -10.11 -11.36
C LYS A 58 19.06 -9.35 -11.42
N GLY A 59 19.10 -8.04 -11.69
CA GLY A 59 17.89 -7.22 -11.89
C GLY A 59 18.08 -5.75 -11.53
N SER A 60 17.00 -4.97 -11.70
CA SER A 60 16.95 -3.55 -11.34
C SER A 60 16.59 -3.40 -9.87
N ILE A 61 17.41 -2.68 -9.10
CA ILE A 61 17.16 -2.50 -7.67
C ILE A 61 16.11 -1.40 -7.47
N LEU A 62 14.98 -1.75 -6.88
CA LEU A 62 13.84 -0.85 -6.67
C LEU A 62 13.88 -0.19 -5.30
N ALA A 63 14.31 -0.92 -4.27
CA ALA A 63 14.50 -0.39 -2.93
C ALA A 63 15.64 -1.11 -2.20
N LYS A 64 16.28 -0.41 -1.27
CA LYS A 64 17.42 -0.90 -0.47
C LYS A 64 17.20 -0.56 0.99
N VAL A 65 17.45 -1.51 1.88
CA VAL A 65 17.54 -1.23 3.32
C VAL A 65 19.00 -1.01 3.69
N LEU A 66 19.30 0.17 4.24
CA LEU A 66 20.64 0.52 4.71
C LEU A 66 20.90 0.00 6.12
N ASP A 67 22.17 -0.09 6.50
CA ASP A 67 22.62 -0.45 7.84
C ASP A 67 22.12 0.49 8.94
N THR A 68 21.86 1.76 8.58
CA THR A 68 21.24 2.80 9.40
C THR A 68 19.77 2.53 9.73
N GLY A 69 19.13 1.58 9.04
CA GLY A 69 17.69 1.37 9.15
C GLY A 69 16.83 2.31 8.31
N SER A 70 17.44 2.93 7.30
CA SER A 70 16.71 3.72 6.32
C SER A 70 16.36 2.86 5.10
N LEU A 71 15.12 2.96 4.64
CA LEU A 71 14.69 2.41 3.34
C LEU A 71 14.96 3.47 2.28
N LEU A 72 15.81 3.13 1.30
CA LEU A 72 16.08 3.96 0.14
C LEU A 72 15.35 3.37 -1.06
N ILE A 73 14.33 4.07 -1.52
CA ILE A 73 13.56 3.69 -2.69
C ILE A 73 14.25 4.30 -3.91
N SER A 74 14.71 3.45 -4.82
CA SER A 74 15.46 3.82 -6.02
C SER A 74 14.55 3.96 -7.25
N SER A 75 13.34 3.38 -7.23
CA SER A 75 12.37 3.47 -8.33
C SER A 75 11.15 4.33 -7.93
N PRO A 76 10.98 5.52 -8.54
CA PRO A 76 9.76 6.33 -8.42
C PRO A 76 8.52 5.62 -8.98
N GLU A 77 8.69 4.80 -10.03
CA GLU A 77 7.61 4.06 -10.68
C GLU A 77 7.06 2.95 -9.78
N LEU A 78 7.89 2.33 -8.94
CA LEU A 78 7.44 1.39 -7.93
C LEU A 78 6.53 2.08 -6.89
N LEU A 79 6.89 3.29 -6.45
CA LEU A 79 6.02 4.07 -5.55
C LEU A 79 4.69 4.41 -6.23
N LEU A 80 4.74 4.80 -7.50
CA LEU A 80 3.52 5.00 -8.27
C LEU A 80 2.75 3.68 -8.33
N ASN A 81 3.27 2.59 -8.87
CA ASN A 81 2.48 1.37 -9.06
C ASN A 81 1.94 0.76 -7.75
N LEU A 82 2.71 0.73 -6.67
CA LEU A 82 2.28 0.15 -5.37
C LEU A 82 1.29 1.04 -4.61
N PHE A 83 1.40 2.36 -4.75
CA PHE A 83 0.55 3.33 -4.05
C PHE A 83 -0.45 4.06 -4.96
N SER A 84 -0.46 3.75 -6.26
CA SER A 84 -1.45 4.19 -7.26
C SER A 84 -2.72 3.37 -7.23
N ASN A 85 -2.90 2.53 -6.20
CA ASN A 85 -4.24 2.37 -5.63
C ASN A 85 -4.66 3.67 -4.93
N THR A 86 -4.65 4.77 -5.70
CA THR A 86 -5.69 5.76 -5.67
C THR A 86 -6.98 5.05 -6.04
N SER A 87 -7.54 4.24 -5.14
CA SER A 87 -8.99 4.18 -5.03
C SER A 87 -9.39 5.64 -4.90
N LYS A 88 -9.76 6.26 -6.02
CA LYS A 88 -9.93 7.71 -6.09
C LYS A 88 -11.06 8.02 -5.13
N TYR A 89 -10.73 8.56 -3.96
CA TYR A 89 -11.75 8.90 -3.01
C TYR A 89 -12.51 10.09 -3.55
N ILE A 90 -13.81 9.91 -3.70
CA ILE A 90 -14.74 10.96 -4.06
C ILE A 90 -15.53 11.40 -2.83
N SER A 91 -16.00 12.63 -2.89
CA SER A 91 -16.86 13.22 -1.88
C SER A 91 -18.26 12.60 -1.89
N VAL A 92 -19.00 12.81 -0.80
CA VAL A 92 -20.45 12.49 -0.73
C VAL A 92 -21.21 13.09 -1.89
N SER A 93 -20.90 14.34 -2.27
CA SER A 93 -21.55 15.03 -3.39
C SER A 93 -21.33 14.33 -4.73
N GLU A 94 -20.10 13.89 -5.00
CA GLU A 94 -19.74 13.21 -6.24
C GLU A 94 -20.36 11.81 -6.29
N TYR A 95 -20.28 11.05 -5.19
CA TYR A 95 -20.90 9.71 -5.10
C TYR A 95 -22.43 9.79 -5.23
N ALA A 96 -23.04 10.80 -4.63
CA ALA A 96 -24.47 11.08 -4.74
C ALA A 96 -24.88 11.39 -6.19
N ALA A 97 -24.10 12.21 -6.90
CA ALA A 97 -24.33 12.51 -8.31
C ALA A 97 -24.19 11.26 -9.19
N LEU A 98 -23.14 10.46 -8.96
CA LEU A 98 -22.85 9.24 -9.74
C LEU A 98 -23.98 8.22 -9.66
N HIS A 99 -24.62 8.07 -8.49
CA HIS A 99 -25.74 7.15 -8.28
C HIS A 99 -27.13 7.79 -8.35
N ASN A 100 -27.21 9.07 -8.72
CA ASN A 100 -28.44 9.86 -8.77
C ASN A 100 -29.25 9.77 -7.46
N LYS A 101 -28.60 10.08 -6.33
CA LYS A 101 -29.17 10.06 -4.97
C LYS A 101 -28.98 11.39 -4.26
N GLY A 102 -29.77 11.60 -3.21
CA GLY A 102 -29.56 12.73 -2.31
C GLY A 102 -28.34 12.53 -1.40
N GLN A 103 -27.55 13.58 -1.20
CA GLN A 103 -26.36 13.55 -0.34
C GLN A 103 -26.68 13.06 1.08
N ARG A 104 -27.83 13.43 1.65
CA ARG A 104 -28.29 12.94 2.97
C ARG A 104 -28.38 11.41 3.05
N ILE A 105 -28.79 10.75 1.97
CA ILE A 105 -28.90 9.28 1.92
C ILE A 105 -27.50 8.66 1.90
N VAL A 106 -26.59 9.22 1.12
CA VAL A 106 -25.20 8.77 1.03
C VAL A 106 -24.48 8.97 2.37
N THR A 107 -24.61 10.14 3.00
CA THR A 107 -24.06 10.39 4.35
C THR A 107 -24.60 9.39 5.36
N ARG A 108 -25.91 9.07 5.31
CA ARG A 108 -26.50 8.04 6.16
C ARG A 108 -25.85 6.68 5.92
N PHE A 109 -25.62 6.28 4.67
CA PHE A 109 -24.96 5.00 4.36
C PHE A 109 -23.53 4.95 4.84
N CYS A 110 -22.78 6.05 4.75
CA CYS A 110 -21.43 6.12 5.31
C CYS A 110 -21.47 5.96 6.83
N ASN A 111 -22.38 6.66 7.53
CA ASN A 111 -22.56 6.52 8.97
C ASN A 111 -23.00 5.12 9.39
N GLU A 112 -23.80 4.43 8.56
CA GLU A 112 -24.22 3.04 8.77
C GLU A 112 -23.14 2.02 8.39
N GLY A 113 -21.97 2.44 7.87
CA GLY A 113 -20.91 1.55 7.41
C GLY A 113 -21.28 0.69 6.19
N ARG A 114 -22.28 1.11 5.40
CA ARG A 114 -22.84 0.34 4.29
C ARG A 114 -22.10 0.50 2.97
N ILE A 115 -21.25 1.51 2.86
CA ILE A 115 -20.39 1.73 1.69
C ILE A 115 -18.99 1.19 2.04
N PRO A 116 -18.54 0.10 1.40
CA PRO A 116 -17.26 -0.52 1.72
C PRO A 116 -16.11 0.43 1.41
N GLY A 117 -15.14 0.51 2.32
CA GLY A 117 -13.97 1.37 2.18
C GLY A 117 -14.23 2.87 2.38
N ALA A 118 -15.46 3.29 2.70
CA ALA A 118 -15.72 4.68 3.08
C ALA A 118 -15.05 5.02 4.42
N ILE A 119 -14.26 6.09 4.44
CA ILE A 119 -13.55 6.54 5.64
C ILE A 119 -13.87 8.00 5.95
N GLN A 120 -13.87 8.36 7.23
CA GLN A 120 -14.02 9.74 7.66
C GLN A 120 -12.65 10.34 7.96
N ARG A 121 -12.30 11.44 7.30
CA ARG A 121 -11.08 12.24 7.58
C ARG A 121 -11.44 13.72 7.65
N ASN A 122 -10.97 14.42 8.68
CA ASN A 122 -11.21 15.86 8.88
C ASN A 122 -12.70 16.25 8.74
N TYR A 123 -13.58 15.48 9.37
CA TYR A 123 -15.05 15.67 9.32
C TYR A 123 -15.67 15.51 7.93
N ARG A 124 -14.95 14.97 6.95
CA ARG A 124 -15.45 14.68 5.60
C ARG A 124 -15.41 13.18 5.33
N TRP A 125 -16.41 12.71 4.61
CA TRP A 125 -16.45 11.35 4.11
C TRP A 125 -15.67 11.26 2.79
N LEU A 126 -14.75 10.32 2.76
CA LEU A 126 -13.99 9.90 1.59
C LEU A 126 -14.55 8.54 1.18
N ILE A 127 -15.15 8.46 0.00
CA ILE A 127 -15.79 7.26 -0.52
C ILE A 127 -14.98 6.75 -1.72
N PRO A 128 -14.56 5.47 -1.77
CA PRO A 128 -13.91 4.94 -2.97
C PRO A 128 -14.81 5.10 -4.21
N ALA A 129 -14.28 5.62 -5.32
CA ALA A 129 -15.05 5.84 -6.55
C ALA A 129 -15.64 4.55 -7.14
N ASP A 130 -15.00 3.42 -6.87
CA ASP A 130 -15.36 2.07 -7.28
C ASP A 130 -16.27 1.36 -6.26
N ALA A 131 -16.62 2.01 -5.14
CA ALA A 131 -17.45 1.40 -4.11
C ALA A 131 -18.86 1.11 -4.63
N PRO A 132 -19.33 -0.16 -4.58
CA PRO A 132 -20.66 -0.53 -5.04
C PRO A 132 -21.74 0.18 -4.22
N TYR A 133 -22.85 0.50 -4.88
CA TYR A 133 -24.00 1.11 -4.20
C TYR A 133 -24.64 0.10 -3.23
N PRO A 134 -24.97 0.49 -1.98
CA PRO A 134 -25.52 -0.45 -1.01
C PRO A 134 -26.86 -1.03 -1.45
N GLU A 135 -27.03 -2.35 -1.31
CA GLU A 135 -28.31 -3.00 -1.55
C GLU A 135 -29.40 -2.43 -0.62
N ARG A 136 -30.65 -2.44 -1.08
CA ARG A 136 -31.79 -2.07 -0.23
C ARG A 136 -31.82 -3.05 0.94
N ALA A 137 -31.77 -2.53 2.17
CA ALA A 137 -32.10 -3.31 3.34
C ALA A 137 -33.54 -3.81 3.17
N SER A 138 -33.68 -5.10 2.86
CA SER A 138 -34.97 -5.78 2.86
C SER A 138 -35.56 -5.66 4.26
N LYS A 139 -36.77 -5.10 4.36
CA LYS A 139 -37.52 -5.12 5.62
C LYS A 139 -37.85 -6.59 5.91
N ARG A 140 -37.28 -7.15 6.97
CA ARG A 140 -37.86 -8.27 7.68
C ARG A 140 -38.83 -7.74 8.73
#